data_AF-A0A7S1F6X5-F1
#
_entry.id   AF-A0A7S1F6X5-F1
#
_cell.length_a   1.000
_cell.length_b   1.000
_cell.length_c   1.000
_cell.angle_alpha   90.00
_cell.angle_beta   90.00
_cell.angle_gamma   90.00
#
_symmetry.space_group_name_H-M   'P 1'
#
loop_
_entity.id
_entity.type
_entity.pdbx_description
1 polymer ?
#
loop_
_entity_poly.entity_id
_entity_poly.type
_entity_poly.pdbx_seq_one_letter_code
_entity_poly.pdbx_strand_id
1 'polypeptide(L)'
;QSAKVTQDFMIIARLEALIAGSGEAEALKRARAYIEAGVDGIMIHSKEKSPDEIYSFMDAYSKFEHKVPLVVVPTTYNASTEEDLEQRGANMCIYANQLIRAAYPSMMKVAETILAHGRSKEVDDDILSVKEVLRIIDH
;
A
#
# COMPACT_ATOMS: atom_id res chain seq x y z
N GLN A 1 -12.33 16.52 18.12
CA GLN A 1 -11.70 16.71 16.80
C GLN A 1 -11.26 18.18 16.62
N SER A 2 -10.15 18.64 17.21
CA SER A 2 -9.70 20.06 17.10
C SER A 2 -8.26 20.23 16.58
N ALA A 3 -7.71 19.24 15.87
CA ALA A 3 -6.34 19.28 15.33
C ALA A 3 -6.29 19.34 13.79
N LYS A 4 -7.43 19.24 13.09
CA LYS A 4 -7.47 19.39 11.63
C LYS A 4 -7.49 20.87 11.28
N VAL A 5 -6.49 21.31 10.54
CA VAL A 5 -6.40 22.71 10.05
C VAL A 5 -7.38 22.94 8.88
N THR A 6 -7.69 21.89 8.11
CA THR A 6 -8.64 21.94 7.00
C THR A 6 -9.58 20.72 7.03
N GLN A 7 -10.77 20.85 6.43
CA GLN A 7 -11.70 19.73 6.29
C GLN A 7 -11.26 18.70 5.24
N ASP A 8 -10.34 19.09 4.35
CA ASP A 8 -9.77 18.19 3.32
C ASP A 8 -8.76 17.19 3.89
N PHE A 9 -8.27 17.40 5.10
CA PHE A 9 -7.31 16.50 5.73
C PHE A 9 -8.01 15.22 6.25
N MET A 10 -7.65 14.08 5.68
CA MET A 10 -8.16 12.76 6.06
C MET A 10 -7.25 12.06 7.09
N ILE A 11 -7.86 11.45 8.09
CA ILE A 11 -7.24 10.58 9.09
C ILE A 11 -7.68 9.15 8.78
N ILE A 12 -6.74 8.32 8.34
CA ILE A 12 -6.99 6.90 8.06
C ILE A 12 -6.41 6.07 9.20
N ALA A 13 -7.23 5.30 9.89
CA ALA A 13 -6.77 4.41 10.96
C ALA A 13 -6.31 3.07 10.39
N ARG A 14 -5.04 2.75 10.64
CA ARG A 14 -4.42 1.48 10.27
C ARG A 14 -4.69 0.40 11.31
N LEU A 15 -5.25 -0.72 10.88
CA LEU A 15 -5.53 -1.89 11.71
C LEU A 15 -4.38 -2.89 11.63
N GLU A 16 -3.72 -3.14 12.76
CA GLU A 16 -2.61 -4.11 12.87
C GLU A 16 -3.05 -5.44 13.51
N ALA A 17 -4.35 -5.64 13.77
CA ALA A 17 -4.86 -6.82 14.46
C ALA A 17 -4.56 -8.14 13.72
N LEU A 18 -4.72 -8.17 12.38
CA LEU A 18 -4.40 -9.36 11.58
C LEU A 18 -2.88 -9.61 11.52
N ILE A 19 -2.09 -8.55 11.32
CA ILE A 19 -0.61 -8.62 11.36
C ILE A 19 -0.11 -9.21 12.68
N ALA A 20 -0.71 -8.77 13.80
CA ALA A 20 -0.41 -9.23 15.15
C ALA A 20 -1.02 -10.60 15.51
N GLY A 21 -1.79 -11.23 14.61
CA GLY A 21 -2.42 -12.53 14.85
C GLY A 21 -3.58 -12.48 15.87
N SER A 22 -4.16 -11.31 16.13
CA SER A 22 -5.31 -11.14 17.03
C SER A 22 -6.65 -11.57 16.39
N GLY A 23 -6.64 -11.85 15.08
CA GLY A 23 -7.78 -12.36 14.33
C GLY A 23 -8.79 -11.30 13.89
N GLU A 24 -9.72 -11.73 13.04
CA GLU A 24 -10.72 -10.87 12.38
C GLU A 24 -11.64 -10.16 13.37
N ALA A 25 -12.12 -10.86 14.41
CA ALA A 25 -13.06 -10.30 15.38
C ALA A 25 -12.49 -9.06 16.09
N GLU A 26 -11.20 -9.10 16.46
CA GLU A 26 -10.51 -7.96 17.07
C GLU A 26 -10.27 -6.84 16.03
N ALA A 27 -9.96 -7.19 14.78
CA ALA A 27 -9.85 -6.21 13.69
C ALA A 27 -11.17 -5.44 13.48
N LEU A 28 -12.31 -6.15 13.40
CA LEU A 28 -13.63 -5.55 13.23
C LEU A 28 -14.04 -4.71 14.44
N LYS A 29 -13.73 -5.17 15.66
CA LYS A 29 -13.95 -4.40 16.88
C LYS A 29 -13.18 -3.07 16.87
N ARG A 30 -11.91 -3.10 16.47
CA ARG A 30 -11.09 -1.88 16.33
C ARG A 30 -11.60 -0.97 15.23
N ALA A 31 -12.00 -1.54 14.09
CA ALA A 31 -12.60 -0.79 12.99
C ALA A 31 -13.81 0.03 13.49
N ARG A 32 -14.75 -0.59 14.21
CA ARG A 32 -15.90 0.11 14.81
C ARG A 32 -15.48 1.21 15.77
N ALA A 33 -14.59 0.91 16.71
CA ALA A 33 -14.13 1.90 17.69
C ALA A 33 -13.45 3.12 17.03
N TYR A 34 -12.69 2.91 15.95
CA TYR A 34 -12.05 4.01 15.22
C TYR A 34 -13.03 4.81 14.36
N ILE A 35 -14.01 4.15 13.75
CA ILE A 35 -15.11 4.81 13.04
C ILE A 35 -15.89 5.71 14.01
N GLU A 36 -16.26 5.20 15.19
CA GLU A 36 -16.95 5.98 16.23
C GLU A 36 -16.10 7.15 16.75
N ALA A 37 -14.77 7.01 16.74
CA ALA A 37 -13.85 8.11 17.05
C ALA A 37 -13.73 9.17 15.93
N GLY A 38 -14.35 8.92 14.77
CA GLY A 38 -14.46 9.87 13.66
C GLY A 38 -13.24 9.90 12.74
N VAL A 39 -12.66 8.74 12.42
CA VAL A 39 -11.66 8.59 11.35
C VAL A 39 -12.34 8.64 9.98
N ASP A 40 -11.65 9.12 8.96
CA ASP A 40 -12.18 9.27 7.60
C ASP A 40 -11.95 8.03 6.73
N GLY A 41 -11.20 7.05 7.25
CA GLY A 41 -10.92 5.81 6.54
C GLY A 41 -10.38 4.73 7.47
N ILE A 42 -10.53 3.48 7.06
CA ILE A 42 -9.94 2.31 7.71
C ILE A 42 -8.95 1.69 6.73
N MET A 43 -7.74 1.40 7.18
CA MET A 43 -6.79 0.59 6.42
C MET A 43 -6.62 -0.78 7.07
N ILE A 44 -6.90 -1.84 6.33
CA ILE A 44 -6.69 -3.22 6.77
C ILE A 44 -5.46 -3.81 6.07
N HIS A 45 -4.64 -4.54 6.81
CA HIS A 45 -3.44 -5.16 6.30
C HIS A 45 -3.31 -6.59 6.83
N SER A 46 -2.89 -7.50 5.95
CA SER A 46 -2.54 -8.88 6.26
C SER A 46 -1.14 -9.17 5.72
N LYS A 47 -0.45 -10.10 6.37
CA LYS A 47 0.84 -10.65 5.92
C LYS A 47 0.69 -12.00 5.21
N GLU A 48 -0.52 -12.53 5.13
CA GLU A 48 -0.82 -13.79 4.49
C GLU A 48 -0.68 -13.67 2.97
N LYS A 49 -0.28 -14.78 2.33
CA LYS A 49 -0.19 -14.86 0.87
C LYS A 49 -1.55 -15.03 0.21
N SER A 50 -2.47 -15.71 0.90
CA SER A 50 -3.84 -15.86 0.42
C SER A 50 -4.65 -14.61 0.77
N PRO A 51 -5.53 -14.12 -0.12
CA PRO A 51 -6.41 -13.00 0.19
C PRO A 51 -7.57 -13.37 1.13
N ASP A 52 -7.77 -14.65 1.46
CA ASP A 52 -8.94 -15.14 2.21
C ASP A 52 -9.18 -14.38 3.51
N GLU A 53 -8.12 -14.08 4.27
CA GLU A 53 -8.23 -13.34 5.54
C GLU A 53 -8.73 -11.90 5.32
N ILE A 54 -8.25 -11.24 4.27
CA ILE A 54 -8.67 -9.88 3.90
C ILE A 54 -10.09 -9.90 3.34
N TYR A 55 -10.41 -10.85 2.46
CA TYR A 55 -11.75 -10.99 1.90
C TYR A 55 -12.79 -11.26 2.98
N SER A 56 -12.49 -12.13 3.93
CA SER A 56 -13.37 -12.38 5.08
C SER A 56 -13.61 -11.10 5.90
N PHE A 57 -12.55 -10.34 6.20
CA PHE A 57 -12.69 -9.05 6.88
C PHE A 57 -13.53 -8.06 6.07
N MET A 58 -13.31 -7.94 4.76
CA MET A 58 -14.05 -7.03 3.87
C MET A 58 -15.53 -7.39 3.82
N ASP A 59 -15.85 -8.67 3.67
CA ASP A 59 -17.21 -9.18 3.65
C ASP A 59 -17.92 -8.90 4.98
N ALA A 60 -17.23 -9.03 6.12
CA ALA A 60 -17.77 -8.68 7.43
C ALA A 60 -17.88 -7.16 7.65
N TYR A 61 -16.90 -6.37 7.19
CA TYR A 61 -16.88 -4.92 7.25
C TYR A 61 -18.04 -4.30 6.45
N SER A 62 -18.36 -4.91 5.29
CA SER A 62 -19.44 -4.46 4.41
C SER A 62 -20.81 -4.42 5.10
N LYS A 63 -21.00 -5.21 6.17
CA LYS A 63 -22.23 -5.33 6.96
C LYS A 63 -22.38 -4.28 8.05
N PHE A 64 -21.39 -3.40 8.25
CA PHE A 64 -21.52 -2.31 9.22
C PHE A 64 -22.57 -1.31 8.75
N GLU A 65 -23.42 -0.83 9.67
CA GLU A 65 -24.44 0.19 9.38
C GLU A 65 -23.79 1.52 8.98
N HIS A 66 -22.71 1.88 9.66
CA HIS A 66 -21.90 3.06 9.36
C HIS A 66 -20.48 2.64 8.96
N LYS A 67 -20.05 3.08 7.78
CA LYS A 67 -18.77 2.73 7.15
C LYS A 67 -18.06 3.98 6.68
N VAL A 68 -16.74 3.87 6.61
CA VAL A 68 -15.85 4.86 5.99
C VAL A 68 -15.05 4.16 4.89
N PRO A 69 -14.41 4.89 3.96
CA PRO A 69 -13.58 4.29 2.93
C PRO A 69 -12.59 3.24 3.47
N LEU A 70 -12.56 2.08 2.81
CA LEU A 70 -11.67 0.99 3.14
C LEU A 70 -10.43 1.02 2.23
N VAL A 71 -9.26 1.00 2.86
CA VAL A 71 -7.95 0.99 2.21
C VAL A 71 -7.31 -0.39 2.39
N VAL A 72 -6.76 -0.94 1.31
CA VAL A 72 -6.11 -2.25 1.27
C VAL A 72 -4.69 -2.12 0.73
N VAL A 73 -3.81 -3.05 1.14
CA VAL A 73 -2.38 -3.07 0.78
C VAL A 73 -2.00 -4.49 0.31
N PRO A 74 -2.22 -4.84 -0.96
CA PRO A 74 -2.05 -6.21 -1.49
C PRO A 74 -0.58 -6.57 -1.77
N THR A 75 0.33 -6.29 -0.82
CA THR A 75 1.76 -6.60 -1.01
C THR A 75 2.03 -8.10 -0.93
N THR A 76 1.37 -8.83 -0.01
CA THR A 76 1.56 -10.27 0.18
C THR A 76 0.55 -11.13 -0.58
N TYR A 77 -0.70 -10.66 -0.72
CA TYR A 77 -1.78 -11.29 -1.50
C TYR A 77 -1.91 -10.67 -2.90
N ASN A 78 -0.76 -10.51 -3.55
CA ASN A 78 -0.57 -9.78 -4.81
C ASN A 78 -1.16 -10.45 -6.07
N ALA A 79 -1.80 -11.61 -5.93
CA ALA A 79 -2.60 -12.24 -6.99
C ALA A 79 -3.98 -11.57 -7.15
N SER A 80 -4.44 -10.84 -6.14
CA SER A 80 -5.72 -10.12 -6.17
C SER A 80 -5.59 -8.88 -7.04
N THR A 81 -6.50 -8.72 -7.99
CA THR A 81 -6.56 -7.52 -8.83
C THR A 81 -7.26 -6.38 -8.10
N GLU A 82 -7.09 -5.15 -8.58
CA GLU A 82 -7.86 -4.01 -8.07
C GLU A 82 -9.36 -4.22 -8.25
N GLU A 83 -9.78 -4.85 -9.36
CA GLU A 83 -11.17 -5.19 -9.63
C GLU A 83 -11.72 -6.19 -8.58
N ASP A 84 -10.97 -7.23 -8.23
CA ASP A 84 -11.38 -8.19 -7.18
C ASP A 84 -11.59 -7.49 -5.82
N LEU A 85 -10.72 -6.53 -5.51
CA LEU A 85 -10.76 -5.78 -4.26
C LEU A 85 -11.90 -4.75 -4.26
N GLU A 86 -12.11 -4.05 -5.36
CA GLU A 86 -13.19 -3.08 -5.54
C GLU A 86 -14.55 -3.75 -5.44
N GLN A 87 -14.75 -4.90 -6.11
CA GLN A 87 -15.98 -5.68 -6.05
C GLN A 87 -16.36 -6.11 -4.62
N ARG A 88 -15.38 -6.20 -3.73
CA ARG A 88 -15.56 -6.52 -2.31
C ARG A 88 -15.63 -5.29 -1.40
N GLY A 89 -15.60 -4.09 -1.97
CA GLY A 89 -15.81 -2.83 -1.27
C GLY A 89 -14.54 -2.13 -0.81
N ALA A 90 -13.36 -2.44 -1.36
CA ALA A 90 -12.20 -1.57 -1.21
C ALA A 90 -12.42 -0.26 -1.97
N ASN A 91 -12.00 0.86 -1.38
CA ASN A 91 -12.08 2.19 -2.00
C ASN A 91 -10.71 2.70 -2.44
N MET A 92 -9.62 2.15 -1.89
CA MET A 92 -8.25 2.53 -2.22
C MET A 92 -7.32 1.34 -2.11
N CYS A 93 -6.49 1.13 -3.13
CA CYS A 93 -5.40 0.17 -3.14
C CYS A 93 -4.06 0.90 -3.00
N ILE A 94 -3.19 0.41 -2.12
CA ILE A 94 -1.82 0.94 -1.96
C ILE A 94 -0.80 -0.12 -2.38
N TYR A 95 -0.05 0.18 -3.44
CA TYR A 95 1.20 -0.52 -3.77
C TYR A 95 2.36 0.08 -2.98
N ALA A 96 2.60 -0.47 -1.79
CA ALA A 96 3.45 0.15 -0.77
C ALA A 96 4.95 0.19 -1.11
N ASN A 97 5.51 -0.84 -1.76
CA ASN A 97 6.97 -0.99 -1.88
C ASN A 97 7.46 -1.61 -3.20
N GLN A 98 6.59 -1.75 -4.19
CA GLN A 98 6.88 -2.39 -5.47
C GLN A 98 7.93 -1.58 -6.26
N LEU A 99 7.82 -0.26 -6.28
CA LEU A 99 8.75 0.61 -7.03
C LEU A 99 10.17 0.56 -6.47
N ILE A 100 10.34 0.65 -5.13
CA ILE A 100 11.68 0.57 -4.52
C ILE A 100 12.28 -0.84 -4.66
N ARG A 101 11.45 -1.90 -4.57
CA ARG A 101 11.88 -3.28 -4.84
C ARG A 101 12.26 -3.52 -6.29
N ALA A 102 11.68 -2.78 -7.24
CA ALA A 102 12.07 -2.82 -8.64
C ALA A 102 13.36 -2.03 -8.90
N ALA A 103 13.54 -0.88 -8.25
CA ALA A 103 14.74 -0.06 -8.37
C ALA A 103 15.98 -0.78 -7.83
N TYR A 104 15.87 -1.51 -6.72
CA TYR A 104 17.02 -2.09 -6.03
C TYR A 104 17.84 -3.08 -6.89
N PRO A 105 17.25 -4.10 -7.55
CA PRO A 105 17.99 -4.97 -8.46
C PRO A 105 18.64 -4.23 -9.64
N SER A 106 17.96 -3.21 -10.19
CA SER A 106 18.51 -2.39 -11.28
C SER A 106 19.74 -1.60 -10.80
N MET A 107 19.64 -0.93 -9.65
CA MET A 107 20.77 -0.21 -9.04
C MET A 107 21.94 -1.15 -8.75
N MET A 108 21.68 -2.36 -8.24
CA MET A 108 22.70 -3.36 -7.96
C MET A 108 23.39 -3.84 -9.24
N LYS A 109 22.63 -4.17 -10.30
CA LYS A 109 23.18 -4.56 -11.62
C LYS A 109 24.08 -3.47 -12.19
N VAL A 110 23.66 -2.22 -12.11
CA VAL A 110 24.44 -1.07 -12.61
C VAL A 110 25.75 -0.94 -11.84
N ALA A 111 25.71 -1.02 -10.50
CA ALA A 111 26.90 -0.94 -9.66
C ALA A 111 27.90 -2.07 -9.94
N GLU A 112 27.42 -3.30 -10.08
CA GLU A 112 28.24 -4.48 -10.42
C GLU A 112 28.87 -4.33 -11.81
N THR A 113 28.13 -3.82 -12.79
CA THR A 113 28.61 -3.61 -14.16
C THR A 113 29.71 -2.54 -14.20
N ILE A 114 29.52 -1.43 -13.49
CA ILE A 114 30.52 -0.37 -13.37
C ILE A 114 31.79 -0.91 -12.70
N LEU A 115 31.64 -1.68 -11.62
CA LEU A 115 32.77 -2.28 -10.91
C LEU A 115 33.56 -3.25 -11.81
N ALA A 116 32.86 -4.07 -12.59
CA ALA A 116 33.49 -5.05 -13.49
C ALA A 116 34.28 -4.41 -14.64
N HIS A 117 33.81 -3.27 -15.17
CA HIS A 117 34.41 -2.62 -16.34
C HIS A 117 35.29 -1.40 -16.00
N GLY A 118 35.23 -0.91 -14.77
CA GLY A 118 35.94 0.31 -14.33
C GLY A 118 35.43 1.59 -14.99
N ARG A 119 34.24 1.57 -15.60
CA ARG A 119 33.58 2.70 -16.27
C ARG A 119 32.07 2.42 -16.42
N SER A 120 31.29 3.41 -16.85
CA SER A 120 29.82 3.31 -16.95
C SER A 120 29.29 3.13 -18.37
N LYS A 121 30.13 2.91 -19.38
CA LYS A 121 29.66 2.84 -20.78
C LYS A 121 28.65 1.72 -21.01
N GLU A 122 28.87 0.59 -20.35
CA GLU A 122 28.09 -0.64 -20.51
C GLU A 122 26.68 -0.55 -19.90
N VAL A 123 26.42 0.48 -19.07
CA VAL A 123 25.11 0.68 -18.44
C VAL A 123 24.25 1.74 -19.12
N ASP A 124 24.74 2.41 -20.17
CA ASP A 124 23.98 3.47 -20.87
C ASP A 124 22.62 2.98 -21.41
N ASP A 125 22.51 1.70 -21.78
CA ASP A 125 21.25 1.08 -22.25
C ASP A 125 20.29 0.68 -21.11
N ASP A 126 20.77 0.64 -19.86
CA ASP A 126 20.03 0.18 -18.67
C ASP A 126 19.50 1.35 -17.80
N ILE A 127 19.86 2.60 -18.11
CA ILE A 127 19.52 3.78 -17.31
C ILE A 127 18.88 4.89 -18.16
N LEU A 128 18.17 5.80 -17.49
CA LEU A 128 17.66 7.00 -18.15
C LEU A 128 18.81 7.91 -18.60
N SER A 129 18.62 8.58 -19.74
CA SER A 129 19.56 9.61 -20.17
C SER A 129 19.59 10.76 -19.17
N VAL A 130 20.73 11.47 -19.09
CA VAL A 130 20.85 12.68 -18.25
C VAL A 130 19.75 13.70 -18.58
N LYS A 131 19.37 13.82 -19.87
CA LYS A 131 18.28 14.70 -20.32
C LYS A 131 16.93 14.31 -19.74
N GLU A 132 16.64 13.01 -19.60
CA GLU A 132 15.41 12.53 -18.96
C GLU A 132 15.38 12.83 -17.46
N VAL A 133 16.51 12.61 -16.78
CA VAL A 133 16.63 12.91 -15.35
C VAL A 133 16.41 14.40 -15.07
N LEU A 134 17.02 15.28 -15.85
CA LEU A 134 16.86 16.74 -15.68
C LEU A 134 15.41 17.19 -15.89
N ARG A 135 14.68 16.59 -16.84
CA ARG A 135 13.25 16.87 -17.04
C ARG A 135 12.38 16.53 -15.81
N ILE A 136 12.81 15.60 -14.96
CA ILE A 136 12.08 15.23 -13.74
C ILE A 136 12.33 16.25 -12.62
N ILE A 137 13.49 16.91 -12.61
CA ILE A 137 13.94 17.80 -11.53
C ILE A 137 13.61 19.27 -11.81
N ASP A 138 13.66 19.71 -13.07
CA ASP A 138 13.50 21.12 -13.48
C ASP A 138 12.02 21.55 -13.67
N HIS A 139 11.08 20.88 -12.99
CA HIS A 139 9.66 21.22 -12.90
C HIS A 139 9.24 21.34 -11.44
#